data_AF-A0A970BT98-F1
#
_entry.id   AF-A0A970BT98-F1
#
_cell.length_a   1.000
_cell.length_b   1.000
_cell.length_c   1.000
_cell.angle_alpha   90.00
_cell.angle_beta   90.00
_cell.angle_gamma   90.00
#
_symmetry.space_group_name_H-M   'P 1'
#
loop_
_entity.id
_entity.type
_entity.pdbx_description
1 polymer ?
#
loop_
_entity_poly.entity_id
_entity_poly.type
_entity_poly.pdbx_seq_one_letter_code
_entity_poly.pdbx_strand_id
1 'polypeptide(L)'
;MTHPIADGIHAPVPRERMLPEARRLRDAYAITPGEPLFRREFGFYSLDAWRAQGLPEGADLAEVFAYDPPGHHALDGLGWCEAAFYPAFEERVLEDRGDYEVVQDVAGRAV
;
A
#
# COMPACT_ATOMS: atom_id res chain seq x y z
N MET A 1 1.54 7.41 28.91
CA MET A 1 1.07 7.24 27.52
C MET A 1 0.41 5.88 27.42
N THR A 2 -0.86 5.83 27.04
CA THR A 2 -1.61 4.58 26.85
C THR A 2 -1.10 3.91 25.59
N HIS A 3 -0.64 2.65 25.66
CA HIS A 3 -0.28 1.92 24.44
C HIS A 3 -1.55 1.71 23.60
N PRO A 4 -1.48 1.91 22.27
CA PRO A 4 -2.62 1.65 21.40
C PRO A 4 -3.00 0.16 21.46
N ILE A 5 -4.30 -0.12 21.38
CA ILE A 5 -4.83 -1.49 21.37
C ILE A 5 -4.44 -2.15 20.05
N ALA A 6 -3.70 -3.26 20.11
CA ALA A 6 -3.24 -4.01 18.93
C ALA A 6 -4.32 -4.96 18.39
N ASP A 7 -5.46 -4.41 17.98
CA ASP A 7 -6.63 -5.14 17.48
C ASP A 7 -6.73 -5.18 15.94
N GLY A 8 -5.79 -4.56 15.23
CA GLY A 8 -5.82 -4.41 13.77
C GLY A 8 -6.57 -3.16 13.29
N ILE A 9 -7.21 -2.41 14.19
CA ILE A 9 -7.90 -1.15 13.91
C ILE A 9 -7.07 0.02 14.42
N HIS A 10 -6.66 -0.03 15.69
CA HIS A 10 -5.93 1.07 16.35
C HIS A 10 -4.40 0.89 16.25
N ALA A 11 -3.95 -0.35 16.16
CA ALA A 11 -2.57 -0.71 15.87
C ALA A 11 -2.53 -2.10 15.20
N PRO A 12 -1.46 -2.43 14.44
CA PRO A 12 -1.29 -3.76 13.89
C PRO A 12 -1.39 -4.83 14.97
N VAL A 13 -2.06 -5.95 14.66
CA VAL A 13 -2.07 -7.12 15.54
C VAL A 13 -0.65 -7.62 15.80
N PRO A 14 -0.40 -8.33 16.92
CA PRO A 14 0.88 -9.00 17.14
C PRO A 14 1.28 -9.86 15.94
N ARG A 15 2.59 -9.94 15.65
CA ARG A 15 3.14 -10.54 14.42
C ARG A 15 2.73 -12.01 14.25
N GLU A 16 2.64 -12.74 15.35
CA GLU A 16 2.19 -14.13 15.44
C GLU A 16 0.71 -14.31 15.06
N ARG A 17 -0.10 -13.26 15.17
CA ARG A 17 -1.52 -13.24 14.76
C ARG A 17 -1.73 -12.72 13.34
N MET A 18 -0.69 -12.21 12.68
CA MET A 18 -0.77 -11.81 11.28
C MET A 18 -0.78 -13.03 10.37
N LEU A 19 -1.55 -12.94 9.28
CA LEU A 19 -1.45 -13.87 8.16
C LEU A 19 -0.02 -13.84 7.57
N PRO A 20 0.52 -14.97 7.08
CA PRO A 20 1.84 -15.02 6.46
C PRO A 20 2.06 -13.97 5.37
N GLU A 21 1.05 -13.74 4.53
CA GLU A 21 1.04 -12.79 3.42
C GLU A 21 1.17 -11.35 3.92
N ALA A 22 0.46 -11.01 5.01
CA ALA A 22 0.52 -9.70 5.65
C ALA A 22 1.90 -9.43 6.26
N ARG A 23 2.54 -10.44 6.87
CA ARG A 23 3.92 -10.32 7.36
C ARG A 23 4.88 -10.05 6.20
N ARG A 24 4.83 -10.88 5.17
CA ARG A 24 5.72 -10.77 4.01
C ARG A 24 5.62 -9.43 3.31
N LEU A 25 4.40 -8.92 3.11
CA LEU A 25 4.19 -7.59 2.55
C LEU A 25 4.85 -6.51 3.41
N ARG A 26 4.64 -6.55 4.74
CA ARG A 26 5.24 -5.57 5.67
C ARG A 26 6.76 -5.67 5.69
N ASP A 27 7.32 -6.87 5.67
CA ASP A 27 8.77 -7.06 5.71
C ASP A 27 9.45 -6.57 4.43
N ALA A 28 8.79 -6.75 3.28
CA ALA A 28 9.23 -6.20 2.00
C ALA A 28 9.29 -4.66 2.03
N TYR A 29 8.25 -3.99 2.52
CA TYR A 29 8.23 -2.51 2.65
C TYR A 29 9.17 -2.00 3.76
N ALA A 30 9.45 -2.81 4.78
CA ALA A 30 10.45 -2.50 5.80
C ALA A 30 11.89 -2.75 5.33
N ILE A 31 12.09 -3.27 4.10
CA ILE A 31 13.40 -3.61 3.53
C ILE A 31 14.17 -4.55 4.50
N THR A 32 13.46 -5.58 4.97
CA THR A 32 14.02 -6.54 5.94
C THR A 32 15.11 -7.39 5.26
N PRO A 33 16.32 -7.48 5.83
CA PRO A 33 17.39 -8.28 5.24
C PRO A 33 17.00 -9.75 5.06
N GLY A 34 17.22 -10.28 3.86
CA GLY A 34 16.94 -11.69 3.52
C GLY A 34 15.51 -11.98 3.06
N GLU A 35 14.60 -11.01 3.17
CA GLU A 35 13.24 -11.18 2.67
C GLU A 35 13.18 -10.93 1.14
N PRO A 36 12.45 -11.75 0.38
CA PRO A 36 12.33 -11.56 -1.06
C PRO A 36 11.47 -10.34 -1.38
N LEU A 37 11.63 -9.82 -2.60
CA LEU A 37 10.70 -8.83 -3.14
C LEU A 37 9.27 -9.40 -3.16
N PHE A 38 8.30 -8.53 -2.87
CA PHE A 38 6.89 -8.87 -2.98
C PHE A 38 6.46 -8.78 -4.45
N ARG A 39 6.14 -9.93 -5.05
CA ARG A 39 5.76 -10.06 -6.45
C ARG A 39 4.28 -9.81 -6.60
N ARG A 40 3.93 -8.75 -7.30
CA ARG A 40 2.56 -8.43 -7.69
C ARG A 40 2.56 -7.83 -9.08
N GLU A 41 1.38 -7.74 -9.65
CA GLU A 41 1.17 -7.04 -10.90
C GLU A 41 1.42 -5.51 -10.74
N PHE A 42 1.96 -4.88 -11.79
CA PHE A 42 2.15 -3.43 -11.88
C PHE A 42 1.66 -2.89 -13.24
N GLY A 43 0.40 -3.15 -13.57
CA GLY A 43 -0.26 -2.67 -14.79
C GLY A 43 0.07 -3.51 -16.03
N PHE A 44 -0.96 -4.09 -16.63
CA PHE A 44 -0.89 -4.96 -17.81
C PHE A 44 -0.59 -4.24 -19.14
N TYR A 45 0.52 -3.51 -19.23
CA TYR A 45 0.90 -2.84 -20.48
C TYR A 45 1.45 -3.79 -21.56
N SER A 46 1.64 -5.07 -21.24
CA SER A 46 2.35 -6.03 -22.11
C SER A 46 1.65 -7.39 -22.28
N LEU A 47 0.41 -7.58 -21.78
CA LEU A 47 -0.23 -8.90 -21.85
C LEU A 47 -0.43 -9.39 -23.29
N ASP A 48 -0.69 -8.49 -24.23
CA ASP A 48 -0.82 -8.86 -25.65
C ASP A 48 0.48 -9.41 -26.23
N ALA A 49 1.64 -8.89 -25.79
CA ALA A 49 2.94 -9.43 -26.18
C ALA A 49 3.18 -10.81 -25.58
N TRP A 50 2.76 -11.05 -24.33
CA TRP A 50 2.83 -12.38 -23.71
C TRP A 50 1.93 -13.39 -24.42
N ARG A 51 0.71 -12.99 -24.80
CA ARG A 51 -0.22 -13.83 -25.60
C ARG A 51 0.39 -14.19 -26.94
N ALA A 52 0.99 -13.22 -27.65
CA ALA A 52 1.68 -13.47 -28.91
C ALA A 52 2.89 -14.42 -28.78
N GLN A 53 3.48 -14.50 -27.59
CA GLN A 53 4.60 -15.40 -27.26
C GLN A 53 4.14 -16.76 -26.69
N GLY A 54 2.83 -17.01 -26.61
CA GLY A 54 2.28 -18.31 -26.22
C GLY A 54 1.71 -18.39 -24.80
N LEU A 55 1.45 -17.27 -24.13
CA LEU A 55 0.65 -17.28 -22.91
C LEU A 55 -0.76 -17.83 -23.21
N PRO A 56 -1.20 -18.93 -22.55
CA PRO A 56 -2.51 -19.51 -22.82
C PRO A 56 -3.65 -18.53 -22.50
N GLU A 57 -4.71 -18.60 -23.29
CA GLU A 57 -5.93 -17.86 -23.01
C GLU A 57 -6.56 -18.37 -21.70
N GLY A 58 -6.90 -17.44 -20.81
CA GLY A 58 -7.45 -17.77 -19.48
C GLY A 58 -6.44 -18.36 -18.49
N ALA A 59 -5.13 -18.31 -18.77
CA ALA A 59 -4.11 -18.75 -17.82
C ALA A 59 -4.22 -18.02 -16.47
N ASP A 60 -3.98 -18.74 -15.38
CA ASP A 60 -3.84 -18.13 -14.06
C ASP A 60 -2.52 -17.33 -14.03
N LEU A 61 -2.63 -16.01 -14.13
CA LEU A 61 -1.47 -15.12 -14.16
C LEU A 61 -0.71 -15.14 -12.83
N ALA A 62 -1.39 -15.42 -11.71
CA ALA A 62 -0.73 -15.52 -10.41
C ALA A 62 0.19 -16.74 -10.36
N GLU A 63 -0.24 -17.86 -10.96
CA GLU A 63 0.61 -19.04 -11.11
C GLU A 63 1.76 -18.79 -12.10
N VAL A 64 1.44 -18.30 -13.30
CA VAL A 64 2.42 -18.10 -14.39
C VAL A 64 3.54 -17.15 -13.99
N PHE A 65 3.20 -16.04 -13.32
CA PHE A 65 4.18 -15.03 -12.90
C PHE A 65 4.59 -15.17 -11.43
N ALA A 66 4.13 -16.23 -10.76
CA ALA A 66 4.39 -16.52 -9.36
C ALA A 66 4.12 -15.30 -8.45
N TYR A 67 2.94 -14.68 -8.58
CA TYR A 67 2.54 -13.59 -7.71
C TYR A 67 2.37 -14.08 -6.27
N ASP A 68 2.73 -13.20 -5.33
CA ASP A 68 2.51 -13.45 -3.93
C ASP A 68 1.07 -13.06 -3.57
N PRO A 69 0.36 -13.85 -2.74
CA PRO A 69 -1.01 -13.52 -2.38
C PRO A 69 -1.08 -12.18 -1.63
N PRO A 70 -2.19 -11.42 -1.76
CA PRO A 70 -2.26 -10.07 -1.22
C PRO A 70 -2.19 -10.06 0.31
N GLY A 71 -1.23 -9.32 0.85
CA GLY A 71 -1.09 -9.09 2.30
C GLY A 71 -1.96 -7.94 2.84
N HIS A 72 -2.95 -7.47 2.06
CA HIS A 72 -3.85 -6.38 2.41
C HIS A 72 -5.24 -6.62 1.82
N HIS A 73 -6.24 -5.93 2.37
CA HIS A 73 -7.56 -5.82 1.80
C HIS A 73 -7.77 -4.37 1.38
N ALA A 74 -7.92 -4.13 0.08
CA ALA A 74 -8.23 -2.81 -0.43
C ALA A 74 -9.70 -2.50 -0.15
N LEU A 75 -9.97 -1.30 0.40
CA LEU A 75 -11.33 -0.79 0.52
C LEU A 75 -11.64 0.01 -0.73
N ASP A 76 -12.56 -0.49 -1.54
CA ASP A 76 -13.04 0.17 -2.75
C ASP A 76 -14.15 1.19 -2.42
N GLY A 77 -14.65 1.89 -3.45
CA GLY A 77 -15.83 2.76 -3.36
C GLY A 77 -15.52 4.27 -3.35
N LEU A 78 -14.25 4.65 -3.37
CA LEU A 78 -13.84 6.05 -3.45
C LEU A 78 -13.45 6.49 -4.87
N GLY A 79 -13.65 5.65 -5.89
CA GLY A 79 -13.46 6.04 -7.29
C GLY A 79 -12.05 6.50 -7.63
N TRP A 80 -11.03 5.91 -7.02
CA TRP A 80 -9.63 6.34 -7.11
C TRP A 80 -9.33 7.71 -6.49
N CYS A 81 -10.28 8.28 -5.75
CA CYS A 81 -10.07 9.45 -4.92
C CYS A 81 -9.73 9.02 -3.49
N GLU A 82 -8.94 9.84 -2.80
CA GLU A 82 -8.73 9.69 -1.35
C GLU A 82 -10.05 9.99 -0.62
N ALA A 83 -10.30 9.32 0.52
CA ALA A 83 -11.45 9.67 1.35
C ALA A 83 -11.29 11.12 1.81
N ALA A 84 -12.30 11.96 1.59
CA ALA A 84 -12.28 13.31 2.11
C ALA A 84 -12.14 13.27 3.64
N PHE A 85 -11.11 13.93 4.19
CA PHE A 85 -11.02 14.14 5.63
C PHE A 85 -12.23 14.99 6.05
N TYR A 86 -13.03 14.48 6.99
CA TYR A 86 -14.23 15.18 7.47
C TYR A 86 -14.32 15.18 9.02
N PRO A 87 -14.14 16.34 9.67
CA PRO A 87 -13.75 17.61 9.07
C PRO A 87 -12.31 17.54 8.52
N ALA A 88 -12.03 18.33 7.47
CA ALA A 88 -10.66 18.52 7.02
C ALA A 88 -9.87 19.31 8.08
N PHE A 89 -8.56 19.11 8.12
CA PHE A 89 -7.69 20.01 8.88
C PHE A 89 -7.65 21.38 8.19
N GLU A 90 -7.49 22.44 8.97
CA GLU A 90 -7.21 23.77 8.43
C GLU A 90 -5.84 23.77 7.74
N GLU A 91 -5.81 24.23 6.50
CA GLU A 91 -4.56 24.47 5.79
C GLU A 91 -3.87 25.71 6.33
N ARG A 92 -2.57 25.60 6.65
CA ARG A 92 -1.80 26.73 7.18
C ARG A 92 -0.31 26.56 6.89
N VAL A 93 0.40 27.68 6.78
CA VAL A 93 1.86 27.71 6.71
C VAL A 93 2.43 27.37 8.09
N LEU A 94 3.29 26.36 8.14
CA LEU A 94 4.04 25.99 9.34
C LEU A 94 5.39 26.71 9.38
N GLU A 95 6.07 26.79 8.23
CA GLU A 95 7.36 27.44 8.07
C GLU A 95 7.46 28.11 6.70
N ASP A 96 8.00 29.32 6.64
CA ASP A 96 8.44 29.98 5.41
C ASP A 96 9.95 29.82 5.28
N ARG A 97 10.41 29.14 4.22
CA ARG A 97 11.83 28.88 3.93
C ARG A 97 12.35 29.71 2.75
N GLY A 98 11.63 30.77 2.37
CA GLY A 98 11.96 31.66 1.27
C GLY A 98 11.57 31.08 -0.09
N ASP A 99 12.25 30.02 -0.52
CA ASP A 99 12.00 29.40 -1.84
C ASP A 99 10.75 28.52 -1.85
N TYR A 100 10.33 28.03 -0.69
CA TYR A 100 9.12 27.24 -0.48
C TYR A 100 8.61 27.39 0.96
N GLU A 101 7.33 27.09 1.14
CA GLU A 101 6.68 27.00 2.44
C GLU A 101 6.51 25.53 2.81
N VAL A 102 6.64 25.21 4.09
CA VAL A 102 6.15 23.94 4.65
C VAL A 102 4.74 24.20 5.15
N VAL A 103 3.78 23.45 4.65
CA VAL A 103 2.37 23.65 4.98
C VAL A 103 1.80 22.45 5.72
N GLN A 104 0.82 22.70 6.59
CA GLN A 104 -0.10 21.65 7.02
C GLN A 104 -1.19 21.54 5.96
N ASP A 105 -1.34 20.38 5.33
CA ASP A 105 -2.39 20.15 4.34
C ASP A 105 -3.75 19.79 4.97
N VAL A 106 -4.77 19.59 4.13
CA VAL A 106 -6.12 19.17 4.54
C VAL A 106 -6.15 17.82 5.29
N ALA A 107 -5.09 17.02 5.18
CA ALA A 107 -4.90 15.74 5.87
C ALA A 107 -4.12 15.89 7.19
N GLY A 108 -3.69 17.10 7.54
CA GLY A 108 -2.90 17.38 8.74
C GLY A 108 -1.42 17.02 8.63
N ARG A 109 -0.92 16.71 7.42
CA ARG A 109 0.48 16.35 7.16
C ARG A 109 1.31 17.62 6.95
N ALA A 110 2.58 17.59 7.35
CA ALA A 110 3.55 18.61 6.97
C ALA A 110 4.15 18.24 5.61
N VAL A 111 3.86 19.04 4.58
CA VAL A 111 4.29 18.82 3.18
C VAL A 111 4.98 20.05 2.62
#